data_AF-A0A350RHX0-F1
#
_entry.id   AF-A0A350RHX0-F1
#
_cell.length_a   1.000
_cell.length_b   1.000
_cell.length_c   1.000
_cell.angle_alpha   90.00
_cell.angle_beta   90.00
_cell.angle_gamma   90.00
#
_symmetry.space_group_name_H-M   'P 1'
#
loop_
_entity.id
_entity.type
_entity.pdbx_description
1 polymer ?
#
loop_
_entity_poly.entity_id
_entity_poly.type
_entity_poly.pdbx_seq_one_letter_code
_entity_poly.pdbx_strand_id
1 'polypeptide(L)'
;MGIRLEKAWMDLNSETIASLPAQLGVYHVANSDGTVLSVGYAGAGHLFGMRSALEEELDLHGDQATKFRFEFTANYRSRWDELLMLHLHDFGQLPSHQKAEQSRVGRLSPD
;
A
#
# COMPACT_ATOMS: atom_id res chain seq x y z
N MET A 1 -15.63 -8.37 -8.22
CA MET A 1 -14.62 -7.49 -7.59
C MET A 1 -13.60 -8.40 -6.93
N GLY A 2 -12.36 -8.39 -7.39
CA GLY A 2 -11.28 -9.15 -6.78
C GLY A 2 -10.68 -8.38 -5.60
N ILE A 3 -10.28 -9.09 -4.55
CA ILE A 3 -9.61 -8.47 -3.38
C ILE A 3 -8.21 -7.96 -3.79
N ARG A 4 -7.56 -8.56 -4.79
CA ARG A 4 -6.22 -8.20 -5.27
C ARG A 4 -6.20 -6.81 -5.91
N LEU A 5 -5.15 -6.04 -5.61
CA LEU A 5 -4.86 -4.78 -6.28
C LEU A 5 -4.20 -5.07 -7.64
N GLU A 6 -4.95 -5.02 -8.74
CA GLU A 6 -4.49 -5.46 -10.07
C GLU A 6 -3.84 -4.37 -10.93
N LYS A 7 -3.80 -3.12 -10.45
CA LYS A 7 -3.19 -2.02 -11.20
C LYS A 7 -1.70 -2.27 -11.46
N ALA A 8 -1.25 -1.82 -12.64
CA ALA A 8 0.14 -1.94 -13.04
C ALA A 8 1.07 -1.22 -12.05
N TRP A 9 2.26 -1.78 -11.85
CA TRP A 9 3.32 -1.13 -11.09
C TRP A 9 3.85 0.09 -11.85
N MET A 10 4.15 1.14 -11.10
CA MET A 10 4.77 2.38 -11.54
C MET A 10 6.06 2.60 -10.76
N ASP A 11 6.98 3.37 -11.31
CA ASP A 11 8.22 3.73 -10.61
C ASP A 11 7.91 4.66 -9.43
N LEU A 12 8.41 4.31 -8.25
CA LEU A 12 8.28 5.14 -7.06
C LEU A 12 9.41 6.16 -7.03
N ASN A 13 9.13 7.37 -7.48
CA ASN A 13 10.04 8.52 -7.42
C ASN A 13 9.25 9.82 -7.33
N SER A 14 9.91 10.91 -6.93
CA SER A 14 9.27 12.21 -6.69
C SER A 14 8.55 12.77 -7.92
N GLU A 15 9.09 12.56 -9.12
CA GLU A 15 8.45 13.02 -10.37
C GLU A 15 7.11 12.32 -10.60
N THR A 16 7.09 10.99 -10.47
CA THR A 16 5.88 10.19 -10.65
C THR A 16 4.85 10.54 -9.58
N ILE A 17 5.28 10.68 -8.33
CA ILE A 17 4.40 11.08 -7.22
C ILE A 17 3.76 12.45 -7.47
N ALA A 18 4.55 13.45 -7.88
CA ALA A 18 4.05 14.80 -8.15
C ALA A 18 2.98 14.85 -9.26
N SER A 19 3.05 13.91 -10.21
CA SER A 19 2.08 13.80 -11.31
C SER A 19 0.72 13.21 -10.90
N LEU A 20 0.63 12.49 -9.78
CA LEU A 20 -0.60 11.82 -9.35
C LEU A 20 -1.66 12.83 -8.91
N PRO A 21 -2.96 12.55 -9.04
CA PRO A 21 -4.00 13.29 -8.31
C PRO A 21 -3.79 13.23 -6.79
N ALA A 22 -3.99 14.34 -6.10
CA ALA A 22 -4.01 14.41 -4.64
C ALA A 22 -5.34 13.83 -4.09
N GLN A 23 -5.45 12.50 -4.05
CA GLN A 23 -6.67 11.79 -3.67
C GLN A 23 -6.43 10.70 -2.63
N LEU A 24 -7.50 10.30 -1.95
CA LEU A 24 -7.49 9.20 -0.98
C LEU A 24 -7.45 7.84 -1.68
N GLY A 25 -6.90 6.83 -1.02
CA GLY A 25 -6.86 5.50 -1.58
C GLY A 25 -5.99 4.53 -0.82
N VAL A 26 -5.67 3.42 -1.46
CA VAL A 26 -4.76 2.38 -0.97
C VAL A 26 -3.64 2.15 -1.95
N TYR A 27 -2.52 1.62 -1.48
CA TYR A 27 -1.37 1.35 -2.32
C TYR A 27 -0.57 0.15 -1.81
N HIS A 28 0.22 -0.42 -2.72
CA HIS A 28 1.37 -1.23 -2.36
C HIS A 28 2.66 -0.49 -2.75
N VAL A 29 3.68 -0.60 -1.90
CA VAL A 29 5.07 -0.24 -2.23
C VAL A 29 5.89 -1.52 -2.30
N ALA A 30 6.80 -1.62 -3.25
CA ALA A 30 7.63 -2.78 -3.49
C ALA A 30 9.06 -2.40 -3.88
N ASN A 31 9.96 -3.37 -3.72
CA ASN A 31 11.32 -3.28 -4.23
C ASN A 31 11.41 -3.66 -5.72
N SER A 32 12.63 -3.65 -6.26
CA SER A 32 12.88 -3.94 -7.69
C SER A 32 12.45 -5.35 -8.10
N ASP A 33 12.57 -6.29 -7.16
CA ASP A 33 12.26 -7.71 -7.33
C ASP A 33 10.75 -7.99 -7.23
N GLY A 34 9.95 -6.98 -6.88
CA GLY A 34 8.50 -7.10 -6.71
C GLY A 34 8.07 -7.57 -5.32
N THR A 35 8.98 -7.67 -4.37
CA THR A 35 8.65 -7.93 -2.95
C THR A 35 7.94 -6.71 -2.38
N VAL A 36 6.73 -6.90 -1.86
CA VAL A 36 5.94 -5.83 -1.25
C VAL A 36 6.55 -5.44 0.10
N LEU A 37 6.98 -4.19 0.20
CA LEU A 37 7.55 -3.57 1.40
C LEU A 37 6.49 -2.94 2.29
N SER A 38 5.39 -2.45 1.69
CA SER A 38 4.25 -1.85 2.41
C SER A 38 2.93 -2.17 1.72
N VAL A 39 1.90 -2.37 2.53
CA VAL A 39 0.50 -2.31 2.13
C VAL A 39 -0.11 -1.13 2.86
N GLY A 40 -0.33 0.01 2.20
CA GLY A 40 -0.65 1.27 2.86
C GLY A 40 -1.92 1.93 2.36
N TYR A 41 -2.24 3.09 2.94
CA TYR A 41 -3.38 3.91 2.53
C TYR A 41 -3.09 5.41 2.67
N ALA A 42 -3.69 6.19 1.78
CA ALA A 42 -3.78 7.63 1.87
C ALA A 42 -5.16 8.02 2.41
N GLY A 43 -5.22 8.34 3.70
CA GLY A 43 -6.44 8.75 4.41
C GLY A 43 -6.54 10.25 4.68
N ALA A 44 -7.62 10.68 5.34
CA ALA A 44 -7.90 12.11 5.61
C ALA A 44 -6.80 12.86 6.40
N GLY A 45 -5.92 12.15 7.11
CA GLY A 45 -4.77 12.72 7.80
C GLY A 45 -3.58 13.05 6.90
N HIS A 46 -3.54 12.54 5.67
CA HIS A 46 -2.46 12.82 4.72
C HIS A 46 -2.86 14.03 3.88
N LEU A 47 -2.26 15.19 4.19
CA LEU A 47 -2.39 16.36 3.34
C LEU A 47 -1.92 16.00 1.93
N PHE A 48 -2.63 16.45 0.89
CA PHE A 48 -2.38 16.04 -0.51
C PHE A 48 -2.54 14.53 -0.82
N GLY A 49 -3.15 13.76 0.08
CA GLY A 49 -3.59 12.38 -0.18
C GLY A 49 -2.43 11.46 -0.57
N MET A 50 -2.61 10.72 -1.66
CA MET A 50 -1.66 9.71 -2.17
C MET A 50 -0.25 10.25 -2.35
N ARG A 51 -0.09 11.55 -2.63
CA ARG A 51 1.23 12.15 -2.83
C ARG A 51 2.07 12.07 -1.56
N SER A 52 1.58 12.67 -0.48
CA SER A 52 2.32 12.70 0.79
C SER A 52 2.43 11.32 1.44
N ALA A 53 1.42 10.46 1.29
CA ALA A 53 1.53 9.07 1.76
C ALA A 53 2.68 8.32 1.06
N LEU A 54 2.88 8.50 -0.25
CA LEU A 54 3.99 7.87 -0.98
C LEU A 54 5.35 8.54 -0.71
N GLU A 55 5.37 9.84 -0.41
CA GLU A 55 6.58 10.53 0.07
C GLU A 55 7.03 9.98 1.43
N GLU A 56 6.11 9.74 2.36
CA GLU A 56 6.39 9.11 3.65
C GLU A 56 6.97 7.69 3.49
N GLU A 57 6.54 6.94 2.46
CA GLU A 57 7.11 5.63 2.15
C GLU A 57 8.53 5.71 1.57
N LEU A 58 8.83 6.75 0.78
CA LEU A 58 10.20 7.03 0.35
C LEU A 58 11.10 7.34 1.55
N ASP A 59 10.61 8.13 2.51
CA ASP A 59 11.36 8.42 3.75
C ASP A 59 11.54 7.16 4.62
N LEU A 60 10.53 6.29 4.68
CA LEU A 60 10.55 5.08 5.50
C LEU A 60 11.50 4.01 4.97
N HIS A 61 11.49 3.76 3.65
CA HIS A 61 12.23 2.65 3.04
C HIS A 61 13.49 3.06 2.28
N GLY A 62 13.63 4.35 1.97
CA GLY A 62 14.72 4.88 1.15
C GLY A 62 14.82 4.15 -0.19
N ASP A 63 16.05 3.87 -0.61
CA ASP A 63 16.37 3.28 -1.92
C ASP A 63 15.78 1.87 -2.16
N GLN A 64 15.26 1.20 -1.12
CA GLN A 64 14.61 -0.10 -1.29
C GLN A 64 13.26 0.03 -1.99
N ALA A 65 12.54 1.12 -1.78
CA ALA A 65 11.22 1.34 -2.35
C ALA A 65 11.33 1.94 -3.75
N THR A 66 11.10 1.10 -4.76
CA THR A 66 11.35 1.47 -6.17
C THR A 66 10.10 1.40 -7.03
N LYS A 67 9.06 0.68 -6.58
CA LYS A 67 7.81 0.51 -7.32
C LYS A 67 6.62 0.71 -6.42
N PHE A 68 5.54 1.25 -6.98
CA PHE A 68 4.26 1.30 -6.30
C PHE A 68 3.10 1.03 -7.26
N ARG A 69 1.94 0.68 -6.70
CA ARG A 69 0.66 0.64 -7.42
C ARG A 69 -0.43 1.06 -6.45
N PHE A 70 -1.52 1.60 -6.97
CA PHE A 70 -2.53 2.21 -6.11
C PHE A 70 -3.94 2.04 -6.67
N GLU A 71 -4.92 2.26 -5.80
CA GLU A 71 -6.33 2.37 -6.12
C GLU A 71 -6.89 3.59 -5.38
N PHE A 72 -7.46 4.55 -6.12
CA PHE A 72 -8.18 5.67 -5.50
C PHE A 72 -9.54 5.19 -4.99
N THR A 73 -9.81 5.49 -3.73
CA THR A 73 -11.08 5.11 -3.09
C THR A 73 -11.29 5.94 -1.82
N ALA A 74 -12.53 6.36 -1.60
CA ALA A 74 -12.94 6.98 -0.33
C ALA A 74 -13.08 5.93 0.79
N ASN A 75 -13.27 4.65 0.44
CA ASN A 75 -13.38 3.53 1.39
C ASN A 75 -12.00 2.94 1.75
N TYR A 76 -10.96 3.79 1.79
CA TYR A 76 -9.57 3.37 1.95
C TYR A 76 -9.33 2.52 3.19
N ARG A 77 -10.09 2.72 4.28
CA ARG A 77 -9.89 1.98 5.53
C ARG A 77 -10.27 0.50 5.40
N SER A 78 -11.49 0.23 4.95
CA SER A 78 -11.94 -1.16 4.72
C SER A 78 -11.12 -1.83 3.63
N ARG A 79 -10.81 -1.08 2.56
CA ARG A 79 -9.97 -1.59 1.46
C ARG A 79 -8.56 -1.94 1.92
N TRP A 80 -7.98 -1.15 2.81
CA TRP A 80 -6.67 -1.42 3.40
C TRP A 80 -6.70 -2.71 4.23
N ASP A 81 -7.72 -2.89 5.07
CA ASP A 81 -7.89 -4.12 5.86
C ASP A 81 -7.96 -5.36 4.97
N GLU A 82 -8.73 -5.30 3.87
CA GLU A 82 -8.79 -6.40 2.89
C GLU A 82 -7.40 -6.73 2.30
N LEU A 83 -6.61 -5.72 1.94
CA LEU A 83 -5.29 -5.92 1.37
C LEU A 83 -4.28 -6.46 2.40
N LEU A 84 -4.37 -6.03 3.65
CA LEU A 84 -3.57 -6.59 4.74
C LEU A 84 -3.92 -8.06 4.99
N MET A 85 -5.21 -8.40 5.04
CA MET A 85 -5.67 -9.77 5.20
C MET A 85 -5.21 -10.66 4.04
N LEU A 86 -5.24 -10.14 2.81
CA LEU A 86 -4.75 -10.83 1.63
C LEU A 86 -3.22 -11.04 1.67
N HIS A 87 -2.45 -10.02 2.05
CA HIS A 87 -1.00 -10.17 2.18
C HIS A 87 -0.66 -11.20 3.26
N LEU A 88 -1.38 -11.21 4.37
CA LEU A 88 -1.24 -12.24 5.40
C LEU A 88 -1.56 -13.64 4.90
N HIS A 89 -2.62 -13.79 4.11
CA HIS A 89 -2.99 -15.05 3.50
C HIS A 89 -1.89 -15.56 2.56
N ASP A 90 -1.35 -14.69 1.70
CA ASP A 90 -0.38 -15.06 0.67
C ASP A 90 1.04 -15.32 1.23
N PHE A 91 1.46 -14.56 2.24
CA PHE A 91 2.86 -14.54 2.72
C PHE A 91 3.02 -14.97 4.19
N GLY A 92 1.92 -15.22 4.90
CA GLY A 92 1.92 -15.64 6.31
C GLY A 92 2.27 -14.54 7.33
N GLN A 93 2.80 -13.40 6.88
CA GLN A 93 3.14 -12.25 7.71
C GLN A 93 3.04 -10.95 6.91
N LEU A 94 2.65 -9.86 7.59
CA LEU A 94 2.78 -8.49 7.09
C LEU A 94 4.23 -8.01 7.09
N PRO A 95 4.57 -6.96 6.31
CA PRO A 95 5.86 -6.31 6.38
C PRO A 95 6.23 -5.87 7.80
N SER A 96 7.53 -5.84 8.10
CA SER A 96 8.05 -5.68 9.47
C SER A 96 7.49 -4.45 10.20
N HIS A 97 7.41 -3.30 9.54
CA HIS A 97 6.89 -2.06 10.12
C HIS A 97 5.36 -2.08 10.34
N GLN A 98 4.65 -3.02 9.70
CA GLN A 98 3.20 -3.23 9.81
C GLN A 98 2.83 -4.48 10.60
N LYS A 99 3.81 -5.13 11.24
CA LYS A 99 3.58 -6.40 11.96
C LYS A 99 2.56 -6.27 13.10
N ALA A 100 2.44 -5.10 13.70
CA ALA A 100 1.44 -4.83 14.74
C ALA A 100 -0.01 -4.91 14.21
N GLU A 101 -0.23 -4.66 12.92
CA GLU A 101 -1.58 -4.70 12.32
C GLU A 101 -2.14 -6.13 12.22
N GLN A 102 -1.29 -7.15 12.30
CA GLN A 102 -1.69 -8.56 12.17
C GLN A 102 -2.69 -9.00 13.24
N SER A 103 -2.58 -8.46 14.44
CA SER A 103 -3.50 -8.77 15.55
C SER A 103 -4.84 -8.05 15.43
N ARG A 104 -4.90 -6.99 14.61
CA ARG A 104 -6.09 -6.17 14.39
C ARG A 104 -6.96 -6.69 13.25
N VAL A 105 -6.36 -7.13 12.15
CA VAL A 105 -7.10 -7.55 10.95
C VAL A 105 -7.63 -8.98 11.07
N GLY A 106 -8.70 -9.28 10.35
CA GLY A 106 -9.25 -10.63 10.27
C GLY A 106 -8.34 -11.61 9.51
N ARG A 107 -8.85 -12.82 9.25
CA ARG A 107 -8.18 -13.79 8.37
C ARG A 107 -9.09 -14.19 7.24
N LEU A 108 -8.54 -14.25 6.02
CA LEU A 108 -9.21 -14.95 4.92
C LEU A 108 -9.10 -16.45 5.19
N SER A 109 -10.22 -17.16 5.07
CA SER A 109 -10.19 -18.62 5.17
C SER A 109 -9.53 -19.16 3.89
N PRO A 110 -8.69 -20.19 3.98
CA PRO A 110 -8.28 -20.92 2.80
C PRO A 110 -9.52 -21.53 2.12
N ASP A 111 -9.55 -21.50 0.80
CA ASP A 111 -10.50 -22.29 0.00
C ASP A 111 -10.23 -23.80 0.16
#